data_AF-K5WA12-F1
#
_entry.id   AF-K5WA12-F1
#
_cell.length_a   1.000
_cell.length_b   1.000
_cell.length_c   1.000
_cell.angle_alpha   90.00
_cell.angle_beta   90.00
_cell.angle_gamma   90.00
#
_symmetry.space_group_name_H-M   'P 1'
#
loop_
_entity.id
_entity.type
_entity.pdbx_description
1 polymer ?
#
loop_
_entity_poly.entity_id
_entity_poly.type
_entity_poly.pdbx_seq_one_letter_code
_entity_poly.pdbx_strand_id
1 'polypeptide(L)'
;MINAETGKSFLNDWDFAKLVENPGEATASDRSGTWPYMSATLLMFPLKPNHLFDDLESFLHVLQMLGMRFHLHSHSSTKMVTSGGRSSKVYNAVANAKNTRFATVLRSLCFLAHKWGQNFVGGQEKYLYLSLGEPPVLFSGPSRPSGALPTLVSEWHKLFSQHYGTLERMTWEALWGELHREVPVSQSVRDSVAKCTLSKMTHEDLDGPWRAVLGDEAFLDSSEPKTEDQLETLPLPDGTPFMKVSTGSKKRSVISMSSSG
;
A
#
# COMPACT_ATOMS: atom_id res chain seq x y z
N MET A 1 -1.54 -15.54 -4.19
CA MET A 1 -0.96 -16.70 -3.46
C MET A 1 0.50 -16.88 -3.85
N ILE A 2 1.39 -17.21 -2.90
CA ILE A 2 2.85 -17.37 -3.14
C ILE A 2 3.27 -18.78 -2.73
N ASN A 3 4.03 -19.45 -3.60
CA ASN A 3 4.75 -20.67 -3.26
C ASN A 3 6.09 -20.28 -2.61
N ALA A 4 6.25 -20.58 -1.32
CA ALA A 4 7.41 -20.14 -0.55
C ALA A 4 8.73 -20.83 -0.95
N GLU A 5 8.67 -22.02 -1.56
CA GLU A 5 9.86 -22.77 -2.00
C GLU A 5 10.40 -22.22 -3.31
N THR A 6 9.51 -21.85 -4.23
CA THR A 6 9.87 -21.43 -5.58
C THR A 6 9.85 -19.92 -5.78
N GLY A 7 9.28 -19.16 -4.84
CA GLY A 7 9.03 -17.73 -4.97
C GLY A 7 7.97 -17.38 -6.02
N LYS A 8 7.42 -18.37 -6.74
CA LYS A 8 6.38 -18.13 -7.76
C LYS A 8 5.08 -17.74 -7.10
N SER A 9 4.36 -16.81 -7.72
CA SER A 9 3.08 -16.32 -7.22
C SER A 9 2.07 -16.13 -8.34
N PHE A 10 0.79 -16.10 -7.96
CA PHE A 10 -0.30 -15.72 -8.85
C PHE A 10 -1.30 -14.85 -8.10
N LEU A 11 -1.94 -13.93 -8.83
CA LEU A 11 -3.04 -13.11 -8.32
C LEU A 11 -4.34 -13.92 -8.33
N ASN A 12 -5.11 -13.82 -7.25
CA ASN A 12 -6.34 -14.58 -7.01
C ASN A 12 -7.48 -13.64 -6.61
N ASP A 13 -8.65 -14.21 -6.28
CA ASP A 13 -9.85 -13.47 -5.83
C ASP A 13 -10.39 -12.52 -6.90
N TRP A 14 -10.62 -13.08 -8.09
CA TRP A 14 -11.13 -12.35 -9.26
C TRP A 14 -12.66 -12.18 -9.25
N ASP A 15 -13.35 -12.62 -8.19
CA ASP A 15 -14.81 -12.60 -8.12
C ASP A 15 -15.39 -11.17 -8.11
N PHE A 16 -14.57 -10.18 -7.72
CA PHE A 16 -14.90 -8.76 -7.77
C PHE A 16 -14.38 -8.03 -9.01
N ALA A 17 -13.66 -8.72 -9.91
CA ALA A 17 -13.11 -8.10 -11.11
C ALA A 17 -14.21 -7.66 -12.07
N LYS A 18 -13.96 -6.55 -12.77
CA LYS A 18 -14.88 -5.96 -13.75
C LYS A 18 -14.17 -5.77 -15.07
N LEU A 19 -14.93 -5.86 -16.16
CA LEU A 19 -14.42 -5.58 -17.50
C LEU A 19 -14.19 -4.08 -17.65
N VAL A 20 -13.02 -3.71 -18.18
CA VAL A 20 -12.62 -2.31 -18.41
C VAL A 20 -13.59 -1.58 -19.34
N GLU A 21 -14.24 -2.30 -20.25
CA GLU A 21 -15.19 -1.76 -21.22
C GLU A 21 -16.55 -1.39 -20.59
N ASN A 22 -16.88 -1.93 -19.40
CA ASN A 22 -18.14 -1.66 -18.69
C ASN A 22 -17.91 -1.21 -17.24
N PRO A 23 -17.19 -0.10 -17.00
CA PRO A 23 -16.89 0.38 -15.65
C PRO A 23 -18.12 0.97 -14.94
N GLY A 24 -19.18 1.31 -15.68
CA GLY A 24 -20.41 1.93 -15.16
C GLY A 24 -21.27 1.02 -14.29
N GLU A 25 -21.12 -0.30 -14.40
CA GLU A 25 -21.76 -1.28 -13.51
C GLU A 25 -20.98 -1.47 -12.18
N ALA A 26 -19.85 -0.77 -12.00
CA ALA A 26 -18.98 -0.86 -10.82
C ALA A 26 -19.51 -0.08 -9.59
N THR A 27 -20.69 0.53 -9.68
CA THR A 27 -21.41 1.11 -8.55
C THR A 27 -22.07 0.01 -7.72
N ALA A 28 -21.26 -0.85 -7.12
CA ALA A 28 -21.74 -1.60 -5.97
C ALA A 28 -22.23 -0.58 -4.94
N SER A 29 -23.45 -0.76 -4.42
CA SER A 29 -23.98 0.04 -3.32
C SER A 29 -23.06 0.02 -2.09
N ASP A 30 -22.22 -1.03 -2.00
CA ASP A 30 -21.19 -1.21 -1.00
C ASP A 30 -19.81 -1.20 -1.67
N ARG A 31 -19.02 -0.17 -1.37
CA ARG A 31 -17.61 -0.03 -1.74
C ARG A 31 -16.85 -1.31 -1.33
N SER A 32 -16.37 -2.09 -2.30
CA SER A 32 -15.56 -3.30 -2.07
C SER A 32 -14.06 -2.95 -2.02
N GLY A 33 -13.33 -3.56 -1.08
CA GLY A 33 -11.88 -3.41 -0.98
C GLY A 33 -11.39 -3.33 0.46
N THR A 34 -10.15 -3.75 0.69
CA THR A 34 -9.52 -3.66 2.00
C THR A 34 -8.92 -2.25 2.18
N TRP A 35 -9.44 -1.48 3.14
CA TRP A 35 -9.17 -0.04 3.31
C TRP A 35 -7.68 0.39 3.19
N PRO A 36 -6.70 -0.30 3.83
CA PRO A 36 -5.27 -0.02 3.66
C PRO A 36 -4.77 -0.04 2.21
N TYR A 37 -5.40 -0.80 1.31
CA TYR A 37 -4.96 -0.99 -0.08
C TYR A 37 -5.83 -0.24 -1.09
N MET A 38 -6.97 0.31 -0.68
CA MET A 38 -7.77 1.15 -1.56
C MET A 38 -7.02 2.42 -1.97
N SER A 39 -7.26 2.90 -3.18
CA SER A 39 -6.64 4.14 -3.66
C SER A 39 -7.08 5.36 -2.85
N ALA A 40 -6.28 6.43 -2.85
CA ALA A 40 -6.62 7.66 -2.16
C ALA A 40 -7.94 8.24 -2.69
N THR A 41 -8.13 8.24 -4.01
CA THR A 41 -9.36 8.77 -4.62
C THR A 41 -10.58 7.91 -4.32
N LEU A 42 -10.45 6.57 -4.30
CA LEU A 42 -11.55 5.71 -3.87
C LEU A 42 -11.95 5.98 -2.43
N LEU A 43 -11.00 6.25 -1.54
CA LEU A 43 -11.28 6.55 -0.13
C LEU A 43 -11.89 7.95 0.06
N MET A 44 -11.42 8.95 -0.69
CA MET A 44 -11.89 10.34 -0.61
C MET A 44 -13.28 10.54 -1.24
N PHE A 45 -13.59 9.80 -2.32
CA PHE A 45 -14.80 9.97 -3.11
C PHE A 45 -15.64 8.68 -3.09
N PRO A 46 -16.60 8.53 -2.17
CA PRO A 46 -17.29 7.27 -1.91
C PRO A 46 -18.16 6.76 -3.05
N LEU A 47 -18.58 7.63 -3.96
CA LEU A 47 -19.39 7.26 -5.11
C LEU A 47 -18.57 7.08 -6.39
N LYS A 48 -17.23 7.16 -6.30
CA LYS A 48 -16.33 6.98 -7.44
C LYS A 48 -16.30 5.49 -7.84
N PRO A 49 -16.49 5.16 -9.12
CA PRO A 49 -16.28 3.80 -9.62
C PRO A 49 -14.79 3.41 -9.59
N ASN A 50 -14.49 2.12 -9.47
CA ASN A 50 -13.13 1.61 -9.58
C ASN A 50 -12.60 1.75 -11.02
N HIS A 51 -11.35 2.16 -11.16
CA HIS A 51 -10.62 2.25 -12.44
C HIS A 51 -9.29 1.48 -12.33
N LEU A 52 -8.68 1.16 -13.47
CA LEU A 52 -7.36 0.49 -13.55
C LEU A 52 -6.30 1.14 -12.65
N PHE A 53 -6.30 2.47 -12.55
CA PHE A 53 -5.38 3.18 -11.68
C PHE A 53 -5.51 2.81 -10.21
N ASP A 54 -6.73 2.55 -9.75
CA ASP A 54 -6.96 2.19 -8.37
C ASP A 54 -6.32 0.84 -8.04
N ASP A 55 -6.30 -0.09 -9.01
CA ASP A 55 -5.60 -1.37 -8.90
C ASP A 55 -4.07 -1.18 -8.91
N LEU A 56 -3.55 -0.29 -9.75
CA LEU A 56 -2.13 0.07 -9.76
C LEU A 56 -1.69 0.73 -8.44
N GLU A 57 -2.51 1.61 -7.89
CA GLU A 57 -2.23 2.25 -6.61
C GLU A 57 -2.29 1.24 -5.46
N SER A 58 -3.26 0.32 -5.51
CA SER A 58 -3.33 -0.83 -4.59
C SER A 58 -2.05 -1.66 -4.62
N PHE A 59 -1.50 -1.92 -5.81
CA PHE A 59 -0.20 -2.60 -5.96
C PHE A 59 0.95 -1.83 -5.30
N LEU A 60 1.02 -0.50 -5.48
CA LEU A 60 1.99 0.34 -4.79
C LEU A 60 1.83 0.26 -3.26
N HIS A 61 0.59 0.30 -2.75
CA HIS A 61 0.31 0.17 -1.31
C HIS A 61 0.79 -1.18 -0.76
N VAL A 62 0.69 -2.27 -1.51
CA VAL A 62 1.27 -3.57 -1.14
C VAL A 62 2.80 -3.48 -1.03
N LEU A 63 3.48 -2.93 -2.04
CA LEU A 63 4.94 -2.76 -2.02
C LEU A 63 5.40 -1.90 -0.83
N GLN A 64 4.69 -0.81 -0.57
CA GLN A 64 4.97 0.09 0.55
C GLN A 64 4.77 -0.60 1.90
N MET A 65 3.69 -1.37 2.06
CA MET A 65 3.46 -2.17 3.26
C MET A 65 4.56 -3.21 3.47
N LEU A 66 5.03 -3.88 2.41
CA LEU A 66 6.16 -4.82 2.50
C LEU A 66 7.47 -4.11 2.90
N GLY A 67 7.72 -2.92 2.36
CA GLY A 67 8.85 -2.09 2.74
C GLY A 67 8.80 -1.71 4.23
N MET A 68 7.65 -1.22 4.70
CA MET A 68 7.45 -0.83 6.10
C MET A 68 7.52 -2.01 7.07
N ARG A 69 7.13 -3.22 6.65
CA ARG A 69 7.22 -4.43 7.48
C ARG A 69 8.64 -4.98 7.60
N PHE A 70 9.36 -5.04 6.48
CA PHE A 70 10.55 -5.91 6.37
C PHE A 70 11.85 -5.18 6.01
N HIS A 71 11.85 -3.86 5.84
CA HIS A 71 13.06 -3.08 5.53
C HIS A 71 13.26 -1.95 6.53
N LEU A 72 14.51 -1.60 6.83
CA LEU A 72 14.79 -0.41 7.63
C LEU A 72 14.36 0.86 6.88
N HIS A 73 13.68 1.76 7.58
CA HIS A 73 13.21 3.04 7.05
C HIS A 73 13.30 4.15 8.10
N SER A 74 12.98 5.39 7.72
CA SER A 74 13.07 6.60 8.55
C SER A 74 12.29 6.56 9.87
N HIS A 75 11.38 5.59 10.02
CA HIS A 75 10.55 5.37 11.20
C HIS A 75 10.87 4.07 11.93
N SER A 76 11.82 3.27 11.44
CA SER A 76 12.26 2.05 12.12
C SER A 76 12.97 2.39 13.42
N SER A 77 12.64 1.65 14.48
CA SER A 77 13.43 1.68 15.72
C SER A 77 14.68 0.84 15.54
N THR A 78 15.86 1.46 15.67
CA THR A 78 17.16 0.79 15.46
C THR A 78 18.05 0.86 16.70
N LYS A 79 18.95 -0.11 16.84
CA LYS A 79 20.10 -0.05 17.75
C LYS A 79 21.40 -0.18 16.94
N MET A 80 22.48 0.38 17.46
CA MET A 80 23.81 0.18 16.90
C MET A 80 24.38 -1.13 17.43
N VAL A 81 24.89 -1.97 16.54
CA VAL A 81 25.65 -3.18 16.89
C VAL A 81 27.02 -3.08 16.25
N THR A 82 28.06 -3.36 17.03
CA THR A 82 29.44 -3.40 16.56
C THR A 82 29.88 -4.85 16.49
N SER A 83 30.29 -5.29 15.30
CA SER A 83 30.88 -6.62 15.09
C SER A 83 32.11 -6.49 14.21
N GLY A 84 33.23 -7.08 14.63
CA GLY A 84 34.50 -7.03 13.88
C GLY A 84 35.02 -5.61 13.60
N GLY A 85 34.75 -4.63 14.49
CA GLY A 85 35.15 -3.23 14.31
C GLY A 85 34.23 -2.41 13.39
N ARG A 86 33.19 -3.00 12.81
CA ARG A 86 32.20 -2.29 12.00
C ARG A 86 30.90 -2.10 12.78
N SER A 87 30.44 -0.85 12.83
CA SER A 87 29.16 -0.48 13.43
C SER A 87 28.05 -0.52 12.37
N SER A 88 26.90 -1.11 12.69
CA SER A 88 25.74 -1.17 11.78
C SER A 88 24.44 -0.98 12.55
N LYS A 89 23.46 -0.34 11.88
CA LYS A 89 22.10 -0.20 12.42
C LYS A 89 21.35 -1.50 12.21
N VAL A 90 20.75 -2.02 13.28
CA VAL A 90 19.86 -3.18 13.22
C VAL A 90 18.53 -2.85 13.87
N TYR A 91 17.47 -3.54 13.46
CA TYR A 91 16.14 -3.38 14.04
C TYR A 91 16.12 -3.66 15.55
N ASN A 92 15.29 -2.91 16.28
CA ASN A 92 15.11 -3.02 17.73
C ASN A 92 13.62 -3.16 18.08
N ALA A 93 13.15 -4.40 18.17
CA ALA A 93 11.78 -4.76 18.53
C ALA A 93 11.31 -4.15 19.86
N VAL A 94 12.16 -4.13 20.89
CA VAL A 94 11.82 -3.59 22.22
C VAL A 94 11.57 -2.09 22.17
N ALA A 95 12.38 -1.34 21.41
CA ALA A 95 12.14 0.07 21.18
C ALA A 95 10.93 0.30 20.27
N ASN A 96 10.72 -0.57 19.28
CA ASN A 96 9.59 -0.49 18.35
C ASN A 96 8.23 -0.64 19.05
N ALA A 97 8.18 -1.43 20.14
CA ALA A 97 7.00 -1.53 21.01
C ALA A 97 6.56 -0.23 21.69
N LYS A 98 7.39 0.80 21.63
CA LYS A 98 7.10 2.15 22.14
C LYS A 98 7.09 3.20 21.03
N ASN A 99 7.14 2.77 19.76
CA ASN A 99 7.28 3.64 18.60
C ASN A 99 5.93 4.23 18.17
N THR A 100 5.42 5.13 18.99
CA THR A 100 4.16 5.85 18.73
C THR A 100 4.21 6.69 17.46
N ARG A 101 5.39 7.19 17.08
CA ARG A 101 5.57 7.96 15.84
C ARG A 101 5.25 7.12 14.61
N PHE A 102 5.82 5.92 14.52
CA PHE A 102 5.54 5.03 13.39
C PHE A 102 4.08 4.52 13.42
N ALA A 103 3.56 4.20 14.61
CA ALA A 103 2.15 3.82 14.77
C ALA A 103 1.19 4.92 14.25
N THR A 104 1.46 6.19 14.55
CA THR A 104 0.67 7.32 14.04
C THR A 104 0.77 7.43 12.52
N VAL A 105 1.96 7.32 11.94
CA VAL A 105 2.14 7.34 10.47
C VAL A 105 1.35 6.23 9.81
N LEU A 106 1.48 4.99 10.29
CA LEU A 106 0.75 3.84 9.75
C LEU A 106 -0.77 4.02 9.89
N ARG A 107 -1.24 4.52 11.03
CA ARG A 107 -2.67 4.81 11.24
C ARG A 107 -3.18 5.85 10.26
N SER A 108 -2.49 6.97 10.12
CA SER A 108 -2.92 8.06 9.24
C SER A 108 -2.96 7.63 7.78
N LEU A 109 -1.97 6.83 7.33
CA LEU A 109 -1.90 6.33 5.96
C LEU A 109 -2.93 5.24 5.67
N CYS A 110 -3.07 4.25 6.56
CA CYS A 110 -3.71 2.99 6.24
C CYS A 110 -5.06 2.78 6.92
N PHE A 111 -5.40 3.53 7.97
CA PHE A 111 -6.57 3.22 8.82
C PHE A 111 -7.40 4.44 9.23
N LEU A 112 -6.96 5.66 8.89
CA LEU A 112 -7.74 6.85 9.18
C LEU A 112 -9.00 6.85 8.31
N ALA A 113 -10.14 6.81 8.99
CA ALA A 113 -11.46 6.86 8.42
C ALA A 113 -12.33 7.76 9.28
N HIS A 114 -13.17 8.57 8.65
CA HIS A 114 -14.20 9.34 9.34
C HIS A 114 -15.51 9.24 8.57
N LYS A 115 -16.62 9.42 9.28
CA LYS A 115 -17.94 9.40 8.68
C LYS A 115 -18.21 10.74 7.99
N TRP A 116 -18.66 10.69 6.74
CA TRP A 116 -19.15 11.84 5.99
C TRP A 116 -20.47 11.45 5.33
N GLY A 117 -21.56 12.06 5.80
CA GLY A 117 -22.92 11.65 5.42
C GLY A 117 -23.20 10.20 5.80
N GLN A 118 -23.59 9.37 4.83
CA GLN A 118 -23.82 7.93 5.02
C GLN A 118 -22.56 7.09 4.82
N ASN A 119 -21.48 7.68 4.29
CA ASN A 119 -20.27 6.98 3.90
C ASN A 119 -19.13 7.15 4.92
N PHE A 120 -18.15 6.27 4.85
CA PHE A 120 -16.84 6.48 5.48
C PHE A 120 -15.85 6.97 4.43
N VAL A 121 -15.06 7.99 4.75
CA VAL A 121 -14.04 8.55 3.87
C VAL A 121 -12.69 8.65 4.56
N GLY A 122 -11.63 8.72 3.77
CA GLY A 122 -10.25 8.80 4.22
C GLY A 122 -9.30 9.06 3.07
N GLY A 123 -8.06 8.57 3.16
CA GLY A 123 -7.09 8.62 2.06
C GLY A 123 -6.37 9.96 1.88
N GLN A 124 -6.60 10.95 2.75
CA GLN A 124 -5.95 12.27 2.66
C GLN A 124 -4.43 12.17 2.66
N GLU A 125 -3.87 11.30 3.50
CA GLU A 125 -2.39 11.22 3.58
C GLU A 125 -1.83 10.46 2.39
N LYS A 126 -2.55 9.46 1.87
CA LYS A 126 -2.18 8.79 0.62
C LYS A 126 -2.16 9.79 -0.52
N TYR A 127 -3.22 10.59 -0.66
CA TYR A 127 -3.31 11.66 -1.64
C TYR A 127 -2.13 12.60 -1.53
N LEU A 128 -1.80 13.07 -0.32
CA LEU A 128 -0.67 13.98 -0.09
C LEU A 128 0.66 13.40 -0.59
N TYR A 129 1.03 12.19 -0.16
CA TYR A 129 2.31 11.58 -0.53
C TYR A 129 2.38 11.19 -2.02
N LEU A 130 1.26 10.80 -2.61
CA LEU A 130 1.18 10.53 -4.05
C LEU A 130 1.28 11.84 -4.85
N SER A 131 0.59 12.90 -4.45
CA SER A 131 0.72 14.23 -5.06
C SER A 131 2.14 14.80 -4.97
N LEU A 132 2.84 14.58 -3.85
CA LEU A 132 4.22 15.02 -3.68
C LEU A 132 5.22 14.19 -4.48
N GLY A 133 4.84 12.97 -4.88
CA GLY A 133 5.76 12.02 -5.52
C GLY A 133 6.83 11.49 -4.58
N GLU A 134 6.56 11.53 -3.27
CA GLU A 134 7.48 11.08 -2.24
C GLU A 134 6.85 9.97 -1.40
N PRO A 135 7.56 8.85 -1.15
CA PRO A 135 7.08 7.83 -0.23
C PRO A 135 6.97 8.38 1.22
N PRO A 136 5.98 7.93 2.00
CA PRO A 136 5.78 8.33 3.40
C PRO A 136 6.92 7.92 4.33
N VAL A 137 7.73 6.93 3.93
CA VAL A 137 8.91 6.50 4.67
C VAL A 137 10.11 6.48 3.74
N LEU A 138 11.26 6.91 4.23
CA LEU A 138 12.51 6.85 3.49
C LEU A 138 13.23 5.55 3.87
N PHE A 139 13.33 4.61 2.95
CA PHE A 139 14.07 3.37 3.17
C PHE A 139 15.57 3.65 3.34
N SER A 140 16.20 2.96 4.27
CA SER A 140 17.61 3.16 4.64
C SER A 140 18.55 2.33 3.77
N GLY A 141 19.68 2.94 3.38
CA GLY A 141 20.92 2.24 3.00
C GLY A 141 21.99 3.22 2.51
N PRO A 142 23.17 2.73 2.09
CA PRO A 142 24.38 3.54 1.93
C PRO A 142 24.29 4.60 0.80
N SER A 143 23.31 4.46 -0.11
CA SER A 143 23.05 5.37 -1.23
C SER A 143 21.53 5.54 -1.35
N ARG A 144 20.98 6.75 -1.47
CA ARG A 144 19.52 6.93 -1.67
C ARG A 144 19.15 6.71 -3.14
N PRO A 145 18.04 6.00 -3.45
CA PRO A 145 17.49 4.84 -2.75
C PRO A 145 18.36 3.58 -2.99
N SER A 146 18.56 2.75 -1.96
CA SER A 146 19.33 1.50 -2.04
C SER A 146 18.37 0.30 -2.05
N GLY A 147 18.53 -0.59 -3.03
CA GLY A 147 17.73 -1.82 -3.15
C GLY A 147 16.51 -1.69 -4.07
N ALA A 148 16.05 -2.84 -4.61
CA ALA A 148 15.04 -2.92 -5.64
C ALA A 148 13.68 -2.34 -5.20
N LEU A 149 13.21 -2.75 -4.02
CA LEU A 149 11.90 -2.34 -3.50
C LEU A 149 11.85 -0.83 -3.19
N PRO A 150 12.81 -0.22 -2.47
CA PRO A 150 12.86 1.23 -2.29
C PRO A 150 12.88 2.05 -3.58
N THR A 151 13.68 1.62 -4.56
CA THR A 151 13.73 2.25 -5.88
C THR A 151 12.39 2.16 -6.57
N LEU A 152 11.79 0.96 -6.62
CA LEU A 152 10.48 0.75 -7.22
C LEU A 152 9.42 1.66 -6.58
N VAL A 153 9.29 1.65 -5.26
CA VAL A 153 8.32 2.49 -4.54
C VAL A 153 8.54 3.97 -4.87
N SER A 154 9.79 4.43 -4.94
CA SER A 154 10.11 5.83 -5.23
C SER A 154 9.74 6.22 -6.66
N GLU A 155 10.07 5.38 -7.65
CA GLU A 155 9.74 5.64 -9.06
C GLU A 155 8.24 5.61 -9.32
N TRP A 156 7.52 4.68 -8.68
CA TRP A 156 6.07 4.66 -8.76
C TRP A 156 5.47 5.92 -8.13
N HIS A 157 5.92 6.37 -6.95
CA HIS A 157 5.43 7.64 -6.39
C HIS A 157 5.62 8.83 -7.36
N LYS A 158 6.76 8.93 -8.05
CA LYS A 158 6.99 9.96 -9.08
C LYS A 158 6.02 9.84 -10.26
N LEU A 159 5.69 8.62 -10.68
CA LEU A 159 4.72 8.37 -11.74
C LEU A 159 3.30 8.77 -11.28
N PHE A 160 2.91 8.39 -10.06
CA PHE A 160 1.64 8.73 -9.45
C PHE A 160 1.46 10.25 -9.26
N SER A 161 2.52 10.99 -8.94
CA SER A 161 2.42 12.45 -8.74
C SER A 161 2.02 13.20 -10.01
N GLN A 162 2.44 12.71 -11.18
CA GLN A 162 2.00 13.26 -12.46
C GLN A 162 0.49 13.09 -12.63
N HIS A 163 -0.06 11.93 -12.26
CA HIS A 163 -1.51 11.72 -12.29
C HIS A 163 -2.22 12.62 -11.28
N TYR A 164 -1.80 12.57 -10.02
CA TYR A 164 -2.45 13.32 -8.95
C TYR A 164 -2.36 14.83 -9.17
N GLY A 165 -1.33 15.32 -9.86
CA GLY A 165 -1.20 16.72 -10.29
C GLY A 165 -2.23 17.16 -11.35
N THR A 166 -2.86 16.21 -12.04
CA THR A 166 -3.97 16.51 -12.97
C THR A 166 -5.35 16.50 -12.31
N LEU A 167 -5.46 16.03 -11.06
CA LEU A 167 -6.73 15.91 -10.36
C LEU A 167 -7.20 17.26 -9.83
N GLU A 168 -8.30 17.76 -10.36
CA GLU A 168 -9.00 18.91 -9.78
C GLU A 168 -10.00 18.41 -8.72
N ARG A 169 -9.64 18.57 -7.45
CA ARG A 169 -10.43 18.04 -6.32
C ARG A 169 -11.90 18.48 -6.33
N MET A 170 -12.18 19.76 -6.61
CA MET A 170 -13.56 20.28 -6.63
C MET A 170 -14.41 19.60 -7.71
N THR A 171 -13.82 19.33 -8.87
CA THR A 171 -14.45 18.63 -9.99
C THR A 171 -14.79 17.18 -9.60
N TRP A 172 -13.91 16.51 -8.86
CA TRP A 172 -14.16 15.16 -8.34
C TRP A 172 -15.17 15.12 -7.19
N GLU A 173 -15.16 16.11 -6.29
CA GLU A 173 -16.17 16.24 -5.24
C GLU A 173 -17.57 16.48 -5.84
N ALA A 174 -17.68 17.28 -6.91
CA ALA A 174 -18.94 17.49 -7.60
C ALA A 174 -19.48 16.20 -8.25
N LEU A 175 -18.60 15.37 -8.81
CA LEU A 175 -18.97 14.14 -9.51
C LEU A 175 -19.20 12.93 -8.59
N TRP A 176 -18.45 12.82 -7.50
CA TRP A 176 -18.41 11.59 -6.70
C TRP A 176 -18.35 11.83 -5.19
N GLY A 177 -18.44 13.09 -4.76
CA GLY A 177 -18.65 13.44 -3.36
C GLY A 177 -20.09 13.16 -2.91
N GLU A 178 -20.33 13.36 -1.61
CA GLU A 178 -21.60 13.03 -0.97
C GLU A 178 -22.80 13.77 -1.59
N LEU A 179 -22.59 15.01 -2.05
CA LEU A 179 -23.63 15.88 -2.63
C LEU A 179 -23.82 15.70 -4.14
N HIS A 180 -23.18 14.70 -4.77
CA HIS A 180 -23.27 14.47 -6.23
C HIS A 180 -24.70 14.40 -6.75
N ARG A 181 -25.66 13.93 -5.95
CA ARG A 181 -27.08 13.82 -6.37
C ARG A 181 -27.84 15.15 -6.33
N GLU A 182 -27.31 16.17 -5.66
CA GLU A 182 -28.01 17.44 -5.44
C GLU A 182 -27.61 18.53 -6.44
N VAL A 183 -26.46 18.38 -7.10
CA VAL A 183 -25.92 19.40 -8.02
C VAL A 183 -25.76 18.80 -9.41
N PRO A 184 -26.52 19.29 -10.43
CA PRO A 184 -26.31 18.89 -11.81
C PRO A 184 -24.89 19.24 -12.26
N VAL A 185 -24.11 18.22 -12.60
CA VAL A 185 -22.74 18.41 -13.09
C VAL A 185 -22.72 18.59 -14.60
N SER A 186 -22.13 19.70 -15.08
CA SER A 186 -22.04 20.02 -16.51
C SER A 186 -21.20 18.99 -17.28
N GLN A 187 -21.47 18.86 -18.58
CA GLN A 187 -20.67 17.98 -19.45
C GLN A 187 -19.20 18.39 -19.48
N SER A 188 -18.90 19.69 -19.40
CA SER A 188 -17.51 20.19 -19.35
C SER A 188 -16.72 19.66 -18.14
N VAL A 189 -17.38 19.52 -16.97
CA VAL A 189 -16.76 18.97 -15.76
C VAL A 189 -16.51 17.46 -15.93
N ARG A 190 -17.46 16.73 -16.54
CA ARG A 190 -17.29 15.30 -16.89
C ARG A 190 -16.13 15.11 -17.88
N ASP A 191 -16.05 15.95 -18.90
CA ASP A 191 -14.98 15.91 -19.90
C ASP A 191 -13.60 16.25 -19.30
N SER A 192 -13.55 17.13 -18.28
CA SER A 192 -12.32 17.45 -17.55
C SER A 192 -11.77 16.23 -16.80
N VAL A 193 -12.64 15.45 -16.13
CA VAL A 193 -12.23 14.20 -15.48
C VAL A 193 -11.90 13.10 -16.46
N ALA A 194 -12.63 12.99 -17.57
CA ALA A 194 -12.27 12.06 -18.65
C ALA A 194 -10.90 12.40 -19.27
N LYS A 195 -10.48 13.67 -19.19
CA LYS A 195 -9.14 14.14 -19.55
C LYS A 195 -8.08 13.93 -18.47
N CYS A 196 -8.43 13.59 -17.23
CA CYS A 196 -7.49 13.16 -16.18
C CYS A 196 -6.86 11.78 -16.52
N THR A 197 -6.03 11.81 -17.55
CA THR A 197 -4.71 11.16 -17.72
C THR A 197 -4.58 9.64 -17.67
N LEU A 198 -5.54 8.85 -17.19
CA LEU A 198 -5.28 7.41 -16.95
C LEU A 198 -6.11 6.39 -17.70
N SER A 199 -7.09 6.82 -18.49
CA SER A 199 -7.54 6.00 -19.61
C SER A 199 -6.45 5.80 -20.69
N LYS A 200 -5.33 6.51 -20.57
CA LYS A 200 -4.21 6.52 -21.52
C LYS A 200 -2.90 5.95 -20.97
N MET A 201 -2.88 5.50 -19.72
CA MET A 201 -1.67 4.88 -19.16
C MET A 201 -1.40 3.60 -19.94
N THR A 202 -0.32 3.62 -20.71
CA THR A 202 0.09 2.49 -21.55
C THR A 202 0.99 1.56 -20.74
N HIS A 203 1.20 0.36 -21.26
CA HIS A 203 2.24 -0.53 -20.72
C HIS A 203 3.62 0.16 -20.70
N GLU A 204 3.91 1.02 -21.69
CA GLU A 204 5.19 1.73 -21.79
C GLU A 204 5.38 2.75 -20.66
N ASP A 205 4.31 3.38 -20.18
CA ASP A 205 4.35 4.29 -19.03
C ASP A 205 4.69 3.54 -17.72
N LEU A 206 4.32 2.26 -17.64
CA LEU A 206 4.64 1.39 -16.51
C LEU A 206 6.05 0.80 -16.58
N ASP A 207 6.66 0.76 -17.77
CA ASP A 207 8.02 0.21 -17.95
C ASP A 207 9.08 1.05 -17.23
N GLY A 208 8.88 2.36 -17.07
CA GLY A 208 9.86 3.27 -16.45
C GLY A 208 10.31 2.79 -15.06
N PRO A 209 9.37 2.66 -14.09
CA PRO A 209 9.67 2.12 -12.77
C PRO A 209 10.31 0.73 -12.79
N TRP A 210 9.89 -0.15 -13.71
CA TRP A 210 10.45 -1.50 -13.81
C TRP A 210 11.86 -1.51 -14.39
N ARG A 211 12.16 -0.69 -15.41
CA ARG A 211 13.51 -0.56 -15.99
C ARG A 211 14.51 -0.05 -14.96
N ALA A 212 14.10 0.85 -14.07
CA ALA A 212 14.93 1.34 -12.97
C ALA A 212 15.38 0.25 -11.99
N VAL A 213 14.67 -0.87 -11.94
CA VAL A 213 14.95 -2.00 -11.04
C VAL A 213 15.54 -3.20 -11.79
N LEU A 214 15.01 -3.53 -12.97
CA LEU A 214 15.42 -4.68 -13.77
C LEU A 214 16.69 -4.44 -14.59
N GLY A 215 17.12 -3.18 -14.76
CA GLY A 215 18.34 -2.83 -15.48
C GLY A 215 19.64 -3.20 -14.75
N ASP A 216 19.55 -3.66 -13.50
CA ASP A 216 20.71 -4.02 -12.69
C ASP A 216 20.45 -5.35 -11.96
N GLU A 217 20.92 -6.44 -12.58
CA GLU A 217 20.81 -7.83 -12.08
C GLU A 217 21.36 -7.98 -10.64
N ALA A 218 22.29 -7.11 -10.20
CA ALA A 218 22.79 -7.13 -8.82
C ALA A 218 21.74 -6.70 -7.78
N PHE A 219 20.68 -5.98 -8.17
CA PHE A 219 19.59 -5.55 -7.28
C PHE A 219 18.61 -6.68 -6.94
N LEU A 220 18.50 -7.72 -7.77
CA LEU A 220 17.66 -8.89 -7.49
C LEU A 220 18.30 -9.83 -6.46
N ASP A 221 19.62 -9.72 -6.25
CA ASP A 221 20.39 -10.48 -5.26
C ASP A 221 20.67 -9.67 -3.98
N SER A 222 19.74 -8.79 -3.58
CA SER A 222 19.99 -7.89 -2.45
C SER A 222 20.13 -8.68 -1.14
N SER A 223 21.38 -8.80 -0.69
CA SER A 223 21.78 -9.27 0.64
C SER A 223 21.49 -8.26 1.77
N GLU A 224 20.70 -7.22 1.47
CA GLU A 224 20.26 -6.22 2.44
C GLU A 224 19.54 -6.93 3.59
N PRO A 225 19.98 -6.72 4.85
CA PRO A 225 19.40 -7.42 5.98
C PRO A 225 17.93 -6.99 6.16
N LYS A 226 17.02 -7.93 5.89
CA LYS A 226 15.60 -7.77 6.19
C LYS A 226 15.41 -7.68 7.69
N THR A 227 14.45 -6.86 8.11
CA THR A 227 14.01 -6.83 9.50
C THR A 227 13.09 -8.01 9.77
N GLU A 228 12.92 -8.34 11.05
CA GLU A 228 11.68 -8.99 11.49
C GLU A 228 10.46 -8.10 11.13
N ASP A 229 9.25 -8.63 11.25
CA ASP A 229 8.05 -7.86 10.96
C ASP A 229 7.90 -6.68 11.96
N GLN A 230 8.15 -5.48 11.47
CA GLN A 230 8.09 -4.27 12.28
C GLN A 230 6.69 -3.92 12.74
N LEU A 231 5.63 -4.49 12.16
CA LEU A 231 4.26 -4.24 12.56
C LEU A 231 3.85 -5.16 13.72
N GLU A 232 4.44 -6.34 13.88
CA GLU A 232 4.09 -7.28 14.95
C GLU A 232 4.29 -6.68 16.35
N THR A 233 5.32 -5.85 16.51
CA THR A 233 5.63 -5.24 17.80
C THR A 233 5.15 -3.81 17.92
N LEU A 234 4.53 -3.23 16.89
CA LEU A 234 4.13 -1.82 16.90
C LEU A 234 2.93 -1.60 17.84
N PRO A 235 2.88 -0.51 18.62
CA PRO A 235 1.78 -0.29 19.55
C PRO A 235 0.48 0.12 18.83
N LEU A 236 -0.65 -0.46 19.24
CA LEU A 236 -2.00 0.03 18.98
C LEU A 236 -2.38 1.13 19.98
N PRO A 237 -3.43 1.92 19.70
CA PRO A 237 -3.92 2.96 20.61
C PRO A 237 -4.29 2.45 22.02
N ASP A 238 -4.63 1.18 22.15
CA ASP A 238 -4.96 0.52 23.42
C ASP A 238 -3.75 -0.14 24.11
N GLY A 239 -2.54 0.03 23.56
CA GLY A 239 -1.31 -0.56 24.06
C GLY A 239 -1.08 -2.03 23.67
N THR A 240 -1.96 -2.63 22.84
CA THR A 240 -1.77 -3.98 22.32
C THR A 240 -0.88 -3.98 21.04
N PRO A 241 -0.29 -5.11 20.63
CA PRO A 241 0.49 -5.16 19.39
C PRO A 241 -0.39 -5.07 18.14
N PHE A 242 0.06 -4.34 17.12
CA PHE A 242 -0.67 -4.04 15.88
C PHE A 242 -1.11 -5.27 15.07
N MET A 243 -0.29 -6.31 15.05
CA MET A 243 -0.69 -7.63 14.56
C MET A 243 -0.42 -8.68 15.63
N LYS A 244 -1.44 -9.50 15.95
CA LYS A 244 -1.26 -10.72 16.73
C LYS A 244 -0.88 -11.85 15.79
N VAL A 245 0.34 -12.38 15.91
CA VAL A 245 0.65 -13.70 15.33
C VAL A 245 -0.17 -14.71 16.11
N SER A 246 -1.17 -15.33 15.48
CA SER A 246 -1.66 -16.61 15.97
C SER A 246 -0.50 -17.58 15.79
N THR A 247 0.27 -17.85 16.84
CA THR A 247 1.22 -18.96 16.84
C THR A 247 0.38 -20.23 16.74
N GLY A 248 0.17 -20.68 15.50
CA GLY A 248 -0.47 -21.94 15.21
C GLY A 248 0.41 -23.05 15.74
N SER A 249 0.23 -23.41 17.01
CA SER A 249 0.60 -24.73 17.50
C SER A 249 -0.22 -25.73 16.70
N LYS A 250 0.33 -26.19 15.57
CA LYS A 250 -0.01 -27.50 15.02
C LYS A 250 0.34 -28.52 16.11
N LYS A 251 -0.57 -28.77 17.04
CA LYS A 251 -0.60 -30.05 17.74
C LYS A 251 -0.81 -31.09 16.65
N ARG A 252 0.26 -31.81 16.30
CA ARG A 252 0.16 -33.12 15.64
C ARG A 252 -0.79 -33.95 16.49
N SER A 253 -2.03 -34.13 16.04
CA SER A 253 -2.84 -35.25 16.48
C SER A 253 -2.18 -36.50 15.91
N VAL A 254 -1.36 -37.14 16.73
CA VAL A 254 -0.99 -38.53 16.50
C VAL A 254 -2.27 -39.32 16.70
N ILE A 255 -2.85 -39.79 15.59
CA ILE A 255 -3.87 -40.82 15.60
C ILE A 255 -3.20 -42.08 16.13
N SER A 256 -3.45 -42.47 17.38
CA SER A 256 -3.18 -43.82 17.85
C SER A 256 -4.39 -44.69 17.51
N MET A 257 -4.29 -45.44 16.41
CA MET A 257 -5.09 -46.63 16.18
C MET A 257 -4.30 -47.86 16.67
N SER A 258 -4.86 -48.56 17.65
CA SER A 258 -4.67 -50.01 17.91
C SER A 258 -5.70 -50.41 18.98
N SER A 259 -6.89 -50.89 18.62
CA SER A 259 -7.25 -52.29 18.33
C SER A 259 -7.15 -53.26 19.52
N SER A 260 -8.33 -53.75 19.92
CA SER A 260 -8.63 -55.11 20.37
C SER A 260 -8.22 -55.56 21.79
N GLY A 261 -9.25 -55.94 22.55
CA GLY A 261 -9.21 -56.63 23.83
C GLY A 261 -10.59 -56.61 24.46
#